data_AF-A0A7S2I8H3-F1
#
_entry.id   AF-A0A7S2I8H3-F1
#
_cell.length_a   1.000
_cell.length_b   1.000
_cell.length_c   1.000
_cell.angle_alpha   90.00
_cell.angle_beta   90.00
_cell.angle_gamma   90.00
#
_symmetry.space_group_name_H-M   'P 1'
#
loop_
_entity.id
_entity.type
_entity.pdbx_description
1 polymer ?
#
loop_
_entity_poly.entity_id
_entity_poly.type
_entity_poly.pdbx_seq_one_letter_code
_entity_poly.pdbx_strand_id
1 'polypeptide(L)'
;EYWNDDIVRMVTSIKPTVVLVQAPGQMILPWEPSPAAIAVAFLAGEETAHAWAGLLFGDYSPSGKLPVMFPASYSDQITPLAVDVPYSEGLFSSYRSKQFIPYYPFGHGLSFTGFEYGEPT
;
A
#
# COMPACT_ATOMS: atom_id res chain seq x y z
N GLU A 1 1.14 -13.16 -12.66
CA GLU A 1 -0.24 -13.68 -12.85
C GLU A 1 -1.22 -12.62 -12.37
N TYR A 2 -2.15 -12.19 -13.23
CA TYR A 2 -3.01 -11.02 -13.03
C TYR A 2 -4.42 -11.35 -12.49
N TRP A 3 -4.69 -12.62 -12.17
CA TRP A 3 -6.03 -13.08 -11.82
C TRP A 3 -6.61 -12.40 -10.56
N ASN A 4 -5.76 -12.08 -9.57
CA ASN A 4 -6.20 -11.37 -8.37
C ASN A 4 -6.71 -9.97 -8.73
N ASP A 5 -6.06 -9.28 -9.66
CA ASP A 5 -6.48 -7.94 -10.10
C ASP A 5 -7.84 -8.02 -10.81
N ASP A 6 -8.04 -9.04 -11.64
CA ASP A 6 -9.30 -9.27 -12.35
C ASP A 6 -10.46 -9.57 -11.39
N ILE A 7 -10.23 -10.37 -10.34
CA ILE A 7 -11.24 -10.62 -9.30
C ILE A 7 -11.61 -9.32 -8.59
N VAL A 8 -10.62 -8.52 -8.18
CA VAL A 8 -10.90 -7.29 -7.46
C VAL A 8 -11.75 -6.36 -8.33
N ARG A 9 -11.39 -6.18 -9.62
CA ARG A 9 -12.21 -5.39 -10.57
C ARG A 9 -13.63 -5.94 -10.70
N MET A 10 -13.77 -7.25 -10.87
CA MET A 10 -15.07 -7.89 -11.02
C MET A 10 -15.95 -7.67 -9.78
N VAL A 11 -15.45 -7.99 -8.59
CA VAL A 11 -16.24 -7.92 -7.35
C VAL A 11 -16.61 -6.48 -7.00
N THR A 12 -15.68 -5.54 -7.18
CA THR A 12 -15.91 -4.10 -6.90
C THR A 12 -16.93 -3.48 -7.85
N SER A 13 -17.02 -3.96 -9.10
CA SER A 13 -18.05 -3.51 -10.05
C SER A 13 -19.49 -3.92 -9.66
N ILE A 14 -19.64 -4.92 -8.79
CA ILE A 14 -20.96 -5.45 -8.39
C ILE A 14 -21.45 -4.76 -7.12
N LYS A 15 -20.56 -4.53 -6.14
CA LYS A 15 -20.92 -3.95 -4.84
C LYS A 15 -19.74 -3.28 -4.16
N PRO A 16 -20.00 -2.31 -3.26
CA PRO A 16 -18.96 -1.76 -2.38
C PRO A 16 -18.21 -2.88 -1.69
N THR A 17 -16.89 -2.89 -1.86
CA THR A 17 -16.02 -3.98 -1.41
C THR A 17 -14.80 -3.39 -0.72
N VAL A 18 -14.47 -3.95 0.45
CA VAL A 18 -13.22 -3.68 1.16
C VAL A 18 -12.19 -4.72 0.74
N VAL A 19 -11.00 -4.29 0.35
CA VAL A 19 -9.90 -5.18 -0.04
C VAL A 19 -8.86 -5.25 1.07
N LEU A 20 -8.66 -6.45 1.61
CA LEU A 20 -7.61 -6.74 2.59
C LEU A 20 -6.39 -7.31 1.86
N VAL A 21 -5.28 -6.59 1.91
CA VAL A 21 -4.05 -6.92 1.19
C VAL A 21 -3.02 -7.50 2.15
N GLN A 22 -2.51 -8.67 1.81
CA GLN A 22 -1.36 -9.29 2.46
C GLN A 22 -0.29 -9.54 1.41
N ALA A 23 0.80 -8.77 1.50
CA ALA A 23 1.90 -8.84 0.56
C ALA A 23 3.22 -8.62 1.32
N PRO A 24 4.33 -9.24 0.89
CA PRO A 24 5.61 -9.11 1.59
C PRO A 24 6.25 -7.72 1.42
N GLY A 25 5.74 -6.87 0.53
CA GLY A 25 6.32 -5.57 0.26
C GLY A 25 5.45 -4.71 -0.65
N GLN A 26 6.09 -3.75 -1.31
CA GLN A 26 5.43 -2.84 -2.26
C GLN A 26 4.79 -3.61 -3.42
N MET A 27 3.66 -3.11 -3.89
CA MET A 27 2.95 -3.65 -5.05
C MET A 27 2.22 -2.53 -5.79
N ILE A 28 1.92 -2.78 -7.05
CA ILE A 28 1.04 -1.92 -7.83
C ILE A 28 -0.38 -2.44 -7.65
N LEU A 29 -1.33 -1.52 -7.57
CA LEU A 29 -2.74 -1.80 -7.32
C LEU A 29 -3.56 -1.34 -8.53
N PRO A 30 -3.51 -2.03 -9.67
CA PRO A 30 -4.04 -1.50 -10.94
C PRO A 30 -5.57 -1.38 -10.97
N TRP A 31 -6.26 -1.94 -9.97
CA TRP A 31 -7.70 -1.93 -9.78
C TRP A 31 -8.22 -0.76 -8.94
N GLU A 32 -7.34 0.06 -8.37
CA GLU A 32 -7.71 1.37 -7.84
C GLU A 32 -8.29 2.27 -8.95
N PRO A 33 -9.29 3.14 -8.65
CA PRO A 33 -9.89 3.42 -7.34
C PRO A 33 -11.16 2.61 -7.03
N SER A 34 -11.29 1.40 -7.59
CA SER A 34 -12.57 0.68 -7.58
C SER A 34 -13.08 0.25 -6.18
N PRO A 35 -12.24 -0.17 -5.21
CA PRO A 35 -12.73 -0.55 -3.89
C PRO A 35 -13.26 0.61 -3.05
N ALA A 36 -14.15 0.28 -2.11
CA ALA A 36 -14.64 1.24 -1.13
C ALA A 36 -13.59 1.58 -0.06
N ALA A 37 -12.72 0.62 0.26
CA ALA A 37 -11.58 0.80 1.14
C ALA A 37 -10.51 -0.27 0.86
N ILE A 38 -9.27 0.06 1.18
CA ILE A 38 -8.12 -0.86 1.12
C ILE A 38 -7.42 -0.82 2.46
N ALA A 39 -7.10 -2.00 3.00
CA ALA A 39 -6.24 -2.12 4.17
C ALA A 39 -5.11 -3.10 3.86
N VAL A 40 -3.89 -2.75 4.25
CA VAL A 40 -2.68 -3.56 4.02
C VAL A 40 -2.14 -4.03 5.36
N ALA A 41 -1.98 -5.35 5.53
CA ALA A 41 -1.30 -5.94 6.68
C ALA A 41 -0.28 -6.96 6.17
N PHE A 42 0.89 -6.46 5.74
CA PHE A 42 2.00 -7.16 5.09
C PHE A 42 2.02 -8.68 5.31
N LEU A 43 2.81 -9.16 6.28
CA LEU A 43 2.81 -10.52 6.78
C LEU A 43 2.59 -10.44 8.29
N ALA A 44 1.33 -10.34 8.72
CA ALA A 44 0.94 -9.96 10.07
C ALA A 44 0.94 -11.11 11.11
N GLY A 45 1.54 -12.26 10.79
CA GLY A 45 1.68 -13.39 11.72
C GLY A 45 0.39 -14.18 11.97
N GLU A 46 0.41 -15.02 13.00
CA GLU A 46 -0.68 -15.98 13.30
C GLU A 46 -2.00 -15.31 13.73
N GLU A 47 -1.92 -14.13 14.34
CA GLU A 47 -3.08 -13.36 14.82
C GLU A 47 -3.71 -12.45 13.75
N THR A 48 -3.31 -12.58 12.49
CA THR A 48 -3.80 -11.76 11.37
C THR A 48 -5.33 -11.73 11.30
N ALA A 49 -6.00 -12.87 11.49
CA ALA A 49 -7.45 -12.95 11.38
C ALA A 49 -8.17 -12.14 12.47
N HIS A 50 -7.69 -12.22 13.73
CA HIS A 50 -8.22 -11.43 14.83
C HIS A 50 -7.96 -9.93 14.62
N ALA A 51 -6.77 -9.58 14.13
CA ALA A 51 -6.44 -8.19 13.79
C ALA A 51 -7.37 -7.62 12.71
N TRP A 52 -7.66 -8.39 11.66
CA TRP A 52 -8.60 -7.98 10.62
C TRP A 52 -10.01 -7.80 11.14
N ALA A 53 -10.51 -8.73 11.95
CA ALA A 53 -11.84 -8.63 12.54
C ALA A 53 -11.95 -7.36 13.40
N GLY A 54 -11.01 -7.13 14.32
CA GLY A 54 -11.02 -5.95 15.18
C GLY A 54 -10.96 -4.63 14.41
N LEU A 55 -10.23 -4.59 13.29
CA LEU A 55 -10.19 -3.40 12.43
C LEU A 55 -11.49 -3.20 11.64
N LEU A 56 -12.01 -4.27 11.02
CA LEU A 56 -13.23 -4.20 10.20
C LEU A 56 -14.47 -3.81 11.00
N PHE A 57 -14.56 -4.24 12.26
CA PHE A 57 -15.68 -3.93 13.15
C PHE A 57 -15.45 -2.69 14.03
N GLY A 58 -14.27 -2.06 13.94
CA GLY A 58 -13.98 -0.82 14.65
C GLY A 58 -13.60 -0.99 16.13
N ASP A 59 -13.33 -2.21 16.58
CA ASP A 59 -12.74 -2.45 17.91
C ASP A 59 -11.38 -1.75 18.05
N TYR A 60 -10.67 -1.59 16.92
CA TYR A 60 -9.45 -0.80 16.81
C TYR A 60 -9.50 0.12 15.58
N SER A 61 -9.04 1.36 15.73
CA SER A 61 -8.84 2.27 14.60
C SER A 61 -7.49 1.98 13.91
N PRO A 62 -7.43 1.97 12.56
CA PRO A 62 -6.16 1.89 11.87
C PRO A 62 -5.27 3.08 12.26
N SER A 63 -4.01 2.78 12.55
CA SER A 63 -2.98 3.76 12.93
C SER A 63 -1.64 3.54 12.23
N GLY A 64 -1.50 2.44 11.48
CA GLY A 64 -0.29 2.13 10.72
C GLY A 64 -0.01 3.17 9.64
N LYS A 65 1.28 3.42 9.41
CA LYS A 65 1.79 4.28 8.32
C LYS A 65 2.71 3.45 7.45
N LEU A 66 2.63 3.62 6.13
CA LEU A 66 3.42 2.83 5.20
C LEU A 66 4.93 3.09 5.41
N PRO A 67 5.74 2.04 5.70
CA PRO A 67 7.20 2.18 5.82
C PRO A 67 7.91 2.20 4.46
N VAL A 68 7.16 1.98 3.37
CA VAL A 68 7.60 2.02 1.97
C VAL A 68 6.56 2.80 1.16
N MET A 69 6.91 3.31 -0.02
CA MET A 69 5.90 3.81 -0.96
C MET A 69 5.32 2.66 -1.79
N PHE A 70 4.08 2.79 -2.26
CA PHE A 70 3.52 1.91 -3.29
C PHE A 70 3.55 2.66 -4.63
N PRO A 71 4.22 2.12 -5.66
CA PRO A 71 4.40 2.81 -6.93
C PRO A 71 3.10 2.85 -7.74
N ALA A 72 2.93 3.92 -8.54
CA ALA A 72 1.79 4.02 -9.47
C ALA A 72 1.93 3.09 -10.69
N SER A 73 3.16 2.72 -11.05
CA SER A 73 3.40 1.83 -12.20
C SER A 73 4.71 1.06 -12.07
N TYR A 74 4.90 0.04 -12.91
CA TYR A 74 6.12 -0.77 -12.96
C TYR A 74 7.32 0.00 -13.49
N SER A 75 7.13 1.20 -14.08
CA SER A 75 8.22 2.09 -14.49
C SER A 75 9.16 2.44 -13.35
N ASP A 76 8.65 2.43 -12.13
CA ASP A 76 9.39 2.83 -10.93
C ASP A 76 10.16 1.66 -10.30
N GLN A 77 10.10 0.47 -10.92
CA GLN A 77 10.83 -0.71 -10.48
C GLN A 77 12.30 -0.64 -10.91
N ILE A 78 13.20 -0.68 -9.93
CA ILE A 78 14.62 -0.92 -10.19
C ILE A 78 14.77 -2.39 -10.58
N THR A 79 15.10 -2.64 -11.85
CA THR A 79 15.30 -4.00 -12.33
C THR A 79 16.77 -4.40 -12.10
N PRO A 80 17.06 -5.46 -11.34
CA PRO A 80 18.41 -6.00 -11.23
C PRO A 80 18.76 -6.68 -12.56
N LEU A 81 19.39 -5.95 -13.47
CA LEU A 81 19.65 -6.39 -14.85
C LEU A 81 20.98 -7.13 -15.04
N ALA A 82 21.82 -7.24 -14.00
CA ALA A 82 23.16 -7.80 -14.11
C ALA A 82 23.66 -8.39 -12.78
N VAL A 83 24.77 -9.14 -12.83
CA VAL A 83 25.49 -9.66 -11.65
C VAL A 83 26.00 -8.51 -10.77
N ASP A 84 26.48 -7.44 -11.41
CA ASP A 84 26.84 -6.18 -10.76
C ASP A 84 25.77 -5.14 -11.05
N VAL A 85 25.07 -4.66 -10.01
CA VAL A 85 24.01 -3.65 -10.13
C VAL A 85 24.52 -2.33 -9.54
N PRO A 86 24.92 -1.35 -10.37
CA PRO A 86 25.34 -0.05 -9.87
C PRO A 86 24.13 0.76 -9.36
N TYR A 87 24.26 1.33 -8.16
CA TYR A 87 23.24 2.19 -7.54
C TYR A 87 23.31 3.60 -8.13
N SER A 88 22.90 3.72 -9.39
CA SER A 88 22.91 4.98 -10.15
C SER A 88 22.03 6.07 -9.55
N GLU A 89 21.02 5.68 -8.76
CA GLU A 89 20.12 6.57 -8.03
C GLU A 89 20.76 7.20 -6.79
N GLY A 90 21.86 6.62 -6.29
CA GLY A 90 22.54 7.08 -5.07
C GLY A 90 21.58 7.19 -3.88
N LEU A 91 21.49 8.38 -3.27
CA LEU A 91 20.62 8.65 -2.12
C LEU A 91 19.15 8.91 -2.50
N PHE A 92 18.85 9.03 -3.80
CA PHE A 92 17.52 9.38 -4.30
C PHE A 92 16.69 8.14 -4.67
N SER A 93 16.73 7.10 -3.82
CA SER A 93 15.94 5.89 -3.98
C SER A 93 14.57 6.00 -3.29
N SER A 94 13.59 5.22 -3.77
CA SER A 94 12.24 5.14 -3.18
C SER A 94 11.60 6.53 -3.02
N TYR A 95 11.03 6.84 -1.85
CA TYR A 95 10.36 8.10 -1.55
C TYR A 95 11.26 9.35 -1.63
N ARG A 96 12.60 9.18 -1.70
CA ARG A 96 13.53 10.29 -1.94
C ARG A 96 13.71 10.59 -3.42
N SER A 97 13.32 9.67 -4.30
CA SER A 97 13.36 9.88 -5.75
C SER A 97 12.40 10.99 -6.16
N LYS A 98 12.88 11.91 -6.98
CA LYS A 98 12.02 12.94 -7.62
C LYS A 98 11.30 12.41 -8.86
N GLN A 99 11.69 11.23 -9.33
CA GLN A 99 11.18 10.63 -10.56
C GLN A 99 10.07 9.61 -10.28
N PHE A 100 10.10 8.98 -9.11
CA PHE A 100 9.11 7.97 -8.76
C PHE A 100 7.80 8.61 -8.34
N ILE A 101 6.71 8.09 -8.90
CA ILE A 101 5.35 8.62 -8.69
C ILE A 101 4.63 7.63 -7.78
N PRO A 102 4.47 7.93 -6.48
CA PRO A 102 3.76 7.03 -5.59
C PRO A 102 2.26 7.10 -5.85
N TYR A 103 1.61 5.93 -5.87
CA TYR A 103 0.16 5.87 -5.69
C TYR A 103 -0.20 6.10 -4.22
N TYR A 104 0.55 5.44 -3.32
CA TYR A 104 0.53 5.75 -1.89
C TYR A 104 1.95 6.13 -1.42
N PRO A 105 2.16 7.35 -0.91
CA PRO A 105 3.49 7.80 -0.50
C PRO A 105 3.95 7.13 0.80
N PHE A 106 5.27 7.20 1.04
CA PHE A 106 5.85 6.86 2.34
C PHE A 106 5.15 7.65 3.46
N GLY A 107 4.85 6.98 4.57
CA GLY A 107 4.14 7.58 5.70
C GLY A 107 2.63 7.72 5.51
N HIS A 108 2.06 7.32 4.36
CA HIS A 108 0.62 7.32 4.17
C HIS A 108 -0.07 6.31 5.09
N GLY A 109 -1.24 6.68 5.62
CA GLY A 109 -2.10 5.80 6.39
C GLY A 109 -3.27 6.57 6.97
N LEU A 110 -4.47 6.01 6.86
CA LEU A 110 -5.71 6.64 7.29
C LEU A 110 -6.08 6.22 8.72
N SER A 111 -7.14 6.84 9.24
CA SER A 111 -7.76 6.54 10.53
C SER A 111 -9.27 6.63 10.39
N PHE A 112 -10.03 6.05 11.31
CA PHE A 112 -11.49 6.21 11.36
C PHE A 112 -11.94 7.57 11.88
N THR A 113 -10.99 8.41 12.34
CA THR A 113 -11.25 9.78 12.80
C THR A 113 -10.32 10.79 12.11
N GLY A 114 -10.66 12.08 12.22
CA GLY A 114 -9.84 13.19 11.73
C GLY A 114 -8.81 13.66 12.76
N PHE A 115 -7.71 14.23 12.26
CA PHE A 115 -6.67 14.89 13.06
C PHE A 115 -6.26 16.21 12.41
N GLU A 116 -5.83 17.14 13.24
CA GLU A 116 -5.22 18.40 12.82
C GLU A 116 -3.83 18.52 13.48
N TYR A 117 -2.86 19.02 12.72
CA TYR A 117 -1.51 19.27 13.22
C TYR A 117 -1.33 20.77 13.45
N GLY A 118 -0.80 21.14 14.60
CA GLY A 118 -0.34 22.51 14.86
C GLY A 118 1.06 22.76 14.33
N GLU A 119 1.50 24.02 14.42
CA GLU A 119 2.86 24.39 14.10
C GLU A 119 3.85 23.72 15.07
N PRO A 120 4.91 23.05 14.56
CA PRO A 120 5.95 22.50 15.41
C PRO A 120 6.76 23.63 16.07
N THR A 121 7.04 23.51 17.37
CA THR A 121 7.91 24.43 18.15
C THR A 121 9.37 24.07 18.05
#